data_AF-A0A7K5NB54-F1
#
_entry.id   AF-A0A7K5NB54-F1
#
_cell.length_a   1.000
_cell.length_b   1.000
_cell.length_c   1.000
_cell.angle_alpha   90.00
_cell.angle_beta   90.00
_cell.angle_gamma   90.00
#
_symmetry.space_group_name_H-M   'P 1'
#
loop_
_entity.id
_entity.type
_entity.pdbx_description
1 polymer ?
#
loop_
_entity_poly.entity_id
_entity_poly.type
_entity_poly.pdbx_seq_one_letter_code
_entity_poly.pdbx_strand_id
1 'polypeptide(L)'
;MAALVLLRAGLMRPRGAQMALLGRTLLRRPAALAAVADRSVPARQSHSPPQQGHGTSKAASLHWTGERAVSVLLLGLLPAAYLYPGPAVDYSLAAALTLHGHW
;
A
#
# COMPACT_ATOMS: atom_id res chain seq x y z
N MET A 1 29.33 7.64 8.28
CA MET A 1 28.63 7.81 9.57
C MET A 1 27.99 9.22 9.69
N ALA A 2 27.15 9.71 8.74
CA ALA A 2 26.48 11.03 8.94
C ALA A 2 25.34 11.42 7.97
N ALA A 3 24.71 10.52 7.20
CA ALA A 3 23.61 10.93 6.29
C ALA A 3 22.29 10.18 6.50
N LEU A 4 22.17 9.48 7.62
CA LEU A 4 20.94 8.82 8.11
C LEU A 4 20.07 9.76 8.98
N VAL A 5 20.28 11.08 8.92
CA VAL A 5 19.72 12.05 9.90
C VAL A 5 18.69 13.03 9.30
N LEU A 6 18.37 12.97 8.00
CA LEU A 6 17.38 13.90 7.41
C LEU A 6 15.94 13.37 7.36
N LEU A 7 15.66 12.22 7.97
CA LEU A 7 14.31 11.72 8.21
C LEU A 7 13.81 12.04 9.63
N ARG A 8 13.96 13.28 10.14
CA ARG A 8 13.39 13.60 11.48
C ARG A 8 13.21 15.08 11.85
N ALA A 9 12.80 15.97 10.95
CA ALA A 9 12.54 17.37 11.35
C ALA A 9 11.45 18.08 10.53
N GLY A 10 10.21 17.56 10.52
CA GLY A 10 9.11 18.22 9.80
C GLY A 10 7.71 18.09 10.40
N LEU A 11 7.56 17.60 11.63
CA LEU A 11 6.28 17.53 12.32
C LEU A 11 6.31 18.42 13.58
N MET A 12 5.66 19.58 13.51
CA MET A 12 5.12 20.44 14.59
C MET A 12 4.88 21.84 13.96
N ARG A 13 3.75 22.55 14.02
CA ARG A 13 2.48 22.44 14.75
C ARG A 13 1.55 23.58 14.18
N PRO A 14 0.43 23.97 14.80
CA PRO A 14 -0.92 23.93 14.22
C PRO A 14 -1.45 25.31 13.76
N ARG A 15 -2.46 25.34 12.88
CA ARG A 15 -3.32 26.53 12.75
C ARG A 15 -4.78 26.17 12.85
N GLY A 16 -5.15 25.71 14.05
CA GLY A 16 -6.54 25.74 14.51
C GLY A 16 -6.93 27.20 14.80
N ALA A 17 -7.63 27.84 13.86
CA ALA A 17 -8.35 29.09 14.06
C ALA A 17 -9.35 29.39 12.93
N GLN A 18 -9.98 28.36 12.35
CA GLN A 18 -11.06 28.57 11.37
C GLN A 18 -12.23 27.61 11.56
N MET A 19 -12.38 27.08 12.78
CA MET A 19 -13.42 26.13 13.17
C MET A 19 -14.37 26.71 14.23
N ALA A 20 -14.68 28.01 14.14
CA ALA A 20 -15.50 28.69 15.15
C ALA A 20 -16.54 29.70 14.63
N LEU A 21 -16.79 29.77 13.31
CA LEU A 21 -17.77 30.71 12.75
C LEU A 21 -18.68 30.17 11.64
N LEU A 22 -18.77 28.85 11.49
CA LEU A 22 -19.82 28.21 10.66
C LEU A 22 -20.76 27.32 11.47
N GLY A 23 -20.92 27.65 12.76
CA GLY A 23 -21.83 26.98 13.70
C GLY A 23 -23.25 27.57 13.75
N ARG A 24 -23.80 28.12 12.65
CA ARG A 24 -25.13 28.78 12.68
C ARG A 24 -26.13 28.34 11.60
N THR A 25 -25.86 27.31 10.80
CA THR A 25 -26.84 26.81 9.81
C THR A 25 -27.45 25.45 10.13
N LEU A 26 -27.02 24.81 11.23
CA LEU A 26 -27.65 23.60 11.76
C LEU A 26 -28.86 23.94 12.64
N LEU A 27 -29.93 24.50 12.08
CA LEU A 27 -31.27 24.38 12.68
C LEU A 27 -32.41 24.71 11.71
N ARG A 28 -32.54 23.93 10.63
CA ARG A 28 -33.81 23.84 9.90
C ARG A 28 -34.02 22.44 9.32
N ARG A 29 -34.42 21.52 10.19
CA ARG A 29 -35.03 20.22 9.85
C ARG A 29 -36.43 20.52 9.28
N PRO A 30 -36.84 19.90 8.16
CA PRO A 30 -37.71 18.72 8.25
C PRO A 30 -37.35 17.69 7.16
N ALA A 31 -36.97 16.44 7.45
CA ALA A 31 -37.88 15.37 7.90
C ALA A 31 -39.28 15.38 7.24
N ALA A 32 -39.37 15.57 5.92
CA ALA A 32 -40.63 15.39 5.17
C ALA A 32 -40.45 15.08 3.67
N LEU A 33 -39.42 14.32 3.27
CA LEU A 33 -39.33 13.74 1.92
C LEU A 33 -38.96 12.25 1.92
N ALA A 34 -39.20 11.57 3.05
CA ALA A 34 -38.99 10.12 3.20
C ALA A 34 -40.17 9.27 2.68
N ALA A 35 -41.13 9.85 1.92
CA ALA A 35 -42.38 9.17 1.55
C ALA A 35 -42.72 9.17 0.05
N VAL A 36 -41.80 9.56 -0.84
CA VAL A 36 -42.01 9.54 -2.32
C VAL A 36 -40.83 8.87 -3.04
N ALA A 37 -40.29 7.80 -2.45
CA ALA A 37 -39.40 6.87 -3.17
C ALA A 37 -39.88 5.42 -3.04
N ASP A 38 -41.18 5.24 -2.74
CA ASP A 38 -41.91 4.00 -2.99
C ASP A 38 -42.32 3.97 -4.47
N ARG A 39 -41.33 3.83 -5.34
CA ARG A 39 -41.56 3.49 -6.75
C ARG A 39 -40.65 2.34 -7.11
N SER A 40 -41.15 1.15 -6.78
CA SER A 40 -41.02 -0.10 -7.52
C SER A 40 -40.04 -0.05 -8.69
N VAL A 41 -38.82 -0.53 -8.48
CA VAL A 41 -37.91 -0.93 -9.56
C VAL A 41 -37.47 -2.36 -9.24
N PRO A 42 -37.65 -3.30 -10.19
CA PRO A 42 -37.63 -4.73 -9.91
C PRO A 42 -36.26 -5.15 -9.41
N ALA A 43 -36.25 -6.23 -8.61
CA ALA A 43 -35.08 -7.02 -8.30
C ALA A 43 -34.19 -7.13 -9.53
N ARG A 44 -33.11 -6.34 -9.57
CA ARG A 44 -32.03 -6.51 -10.53
C ARG A 44 -31.39 -7.84 -10.16
N GLN A 45 -31.87 -8.85 -10.87
CA GLN A 45 -31.29 -10.16 -11.02
C GLN A 45 -29.79 -10.10 -10.79
N SER A 46 -29.37 -10.84 -9.78
CA SER A 46 -27.98 -11.20 -9.52
C SER A 46 -27.42 -11.86 -10.78
N HIS A 47 -26.95 -11.06 -11.73
CA HIS A 47 -26.04 -11.50 -12.77
C HIS A 47 -24.69 -11.70 -12.09
N SER A 48 -24.59 -12.80 -11.33
CA SER A 48 -23.31 -13.45 -11.11
C SER A 48 -22.81 -13.85 -12.51
N PRO A 49 -21.72 -13.28 -13.03
CA PRO A 49 -21.08 -13.87 -14.20
C PRO A 49 -20.76 -15.33 -13.85
N PRO A 50 -20.75 -16.26 -14.82
CA PRO A 50 -20.31 -17.61 -14.55
C PRO A 50 -18.96 -17.52 -13.85
N GLN A 51 -18.85 -18.12 -12.67
CA GLN A 51 -17.60 -18.32 -11.96
C GLN A 51 -16.79 -19.32 -12.77
N GLN A 52 -16.34 -18.88 -13.95
CA GLN A 52 -15.32 -19.52 -14.74
C GLN A 52 -14.10 -19.46 -13.85
N GLY A 53 -13.72 -20.61 -13.31
CA GLY A 53 -12.48 -20.84 -12.58
C GLY A 53 -11.29 -20.53 -13.49
N HIS A 54 -11.08 -19.25 -13.78
CA HIS A 54 -9.82 -18.73 -14.24
C HIS A 54 -8.89 -18.93 -13.06
N GLY A 55 -8.12 -20.01 -13.08
CA GLY A 55 -7.00 -20.19 -12.19
C GLY A 55 -6.17 -18.92 -12.25
N THR A 56 -6.30 -18.06 -11.23
CA THR A 56 -5.66 -16.77 -11.22
C THR A 56 -4.16 -17.03 -11.20
N SER A 57 -3.50 -16.89 -12.34
CA SER A 57 -2.06 -17.07 -12.41
C SER A 57 -1.43 -16.01 -11.51
N LYS A 58 -0.91 -16.44 -10.36
CA LYS A 58 -0.25 -15.56 -9.38
C LYS A 58 1.13 -15.12 -9.86
N ALA A 59 1.50 -15.36 -11.12
CA ALA A 59 2.82 -15.06 -11.66
C ALA A 59 3.22 -13.59 -11.46
N ALA A 60 2.30 -12.65 -11.73
CA ALA A 60 2.57 -11.22 -11.53
C ALA A 60 2.76 -10.83 -10.05
N SER A 61 1.94 -11.37 -9.15
CA SER A 61 2.07 -11.08 -7.72
C SER A 61 3.30 -11.75 -7.10
N LEU A 62 3.68 -12.93 -7.60
CA LEU A 62 4.92 -13.61 -7.24
C LEU A 62 6.15 -12.84 -7.77
N HIS A 63 6.10 -12.30 -8.99
CA HIS A 63 7.17 -11.45 -9.52
C HIS A 63 7.39 -10.23 -8.63
N TRP A 64 6.31 -9.50 -8.33
CA TRP A 64 6.37 -8.33 -7.45
C TRP A 64 6.90 -8.67 -6.05
N THR A 65 6.43 -9.78 -5.47
CA THR A 65 6.91 -10.24 -4.16
C THR A 65 8.38 -10.67 -4.22
N GLY A 66 8.77 -11.32 -5.32
CA GLY A 66 10.13 -11.74 -5.61
C GLY A 66 11.10 -10.56 -5.62
N GLU A 67 10.79 -9.50 -6.37
CA GLU A 67 11.58 -8.27 -6.39
C GLU A 67 11.87 -7.73 -4.99
N ARG A 68 10.83 -7.70 -4.14
CA ARG A 68 10.97 -7.23 -2.75
C ARG A 68 11.78 -8.19 -1.91
N ALA A 69 11.59 -9.50 -2.07
CA ALA A 69 12.35 -10.51 -1.35
C ALA A 69 13.85 -10.42 -1.67
N VAL A 70 14.21 -10.28 -2.95
CA VAL A 70 15.62 -10.09 -3.37
C VAL A 70 16.17 -8.76 -2.86
N SER A 71 15.38 -7.69 -2.85
CA SER A 71 15.80 -6.39 -2.28
C SER A 71 16.14 -6.50 -0.78
N VAL A 72 15.30 -7.21 -0.01
CA VAL A 72 15.53 -7.43 1.43
C VAL A 72 16.72 -8.35 1.66
N LEU A 73 16.88 -9.40 0.84
CA LEU A 73 18.04 -10.28 0.88
C LEU A 73 19.34 -9.50 0.64
N LEU A 74 19.37 -8.65 -0.39
CA LEU A 74 20.51 -7.82 -0.71
C LEU A 74 20.83 -6.84 0.43
N LEU A 75 19.80 -6.26 1.04
CA LEU A 75 19.93 -5.40 2.22
C LEU A 75 20.57 -6.14 3.41
N GLY A 76 20.24 -7.41 3.61
CA GLY A 76 20.84 -8.26 4.65
C GLY A 76 22.25 -8.75 4.32
N LEU A 77 22.55 -8.96 3.03
CA LEU A 77 23.87 -9.38 2.57
C LEU A 77 24.94 -8.30 2.74
N LEU A 78 24.59 -7.02 2.62
CA LEU A 78 25.51 -5.89 2.83
C LEU A 78 26.22 -5.91 4.20
N PRO A 79 25.51 -5.99 5.34
CA PRO A 79 26.16 -6.14 6.64
C PRO A 79 26.77 -7.53 6.83
N ALA A 80 26.19 -8.59 6.27
CA ALA A 80 26.75 -9.93 6.37
C ALA A 80 28.13 -10.04 5.70
N ALA A 81 28.33 -9.38 4.55
CA ALA A 81 29.62 -9.32 3.84
C ALA A 81 30.70 -8.61 4.66
N TYR A 82 30.29 -7.65 5.50
CA TYR A 82 31.22 -6.97 6.40
C TYR A 82 31.61 -7.83 7.60
N LEU A 83 30.64 -8.53 8.20
CA LEU A 83 30.86 -9.31 9.43
C LEU A 83 31.46 -10.71 9.17
N TYR A 84 31.09 -11.35 8.06
CA TYR A 84 31.45 -12.72 7.72
C TYR A 84 31.90 -12.80 6.25
N PRO A 85 33.08 -12.26 5.91
CA PRO A 85 33.60 -12.36 4.56
C PRO A 85 33.88 -13.83 4.22
N GLY A 86 33.46 -14.26 3.05
CA GLY A 86 33.66 -15.63 2.60
C GLY A 86 32.89 -15.97 1.32
N PRO A 87 33.24 -17.09 0.67
CA PRO A 87 32.74 -17.44 -0.65
C PRO A 87 31.21 -17.56 -0.71
N ALA A 88 30.58 -18.04 0.37
CA ALA A 88 29.13 -18.14 0.44
C ALA A 88 28.45 -16.76 0.33
N VAL A 89 28.98 -15.76 1.03
CA VAL A 89 28.45 -14.40 0.97
C VAL A 89 28.79 -13.74 -0.37
N ASP A 90 30.00 -13.96 -0.90
CA ASP A 90 30.42 -13.42 -2.18
C ASP A 90 29.54 -13.91 -3.34
N TYR A 91 29.27 -15.22 -3.41
CA TYR A 91 28.37 -15.79 -4.43
C TYR A 91 26.92 -15.34 -4.23
N SER A 92 26.46 -15.24 -2.98
CA SER A 92 25.12 -14.74 -2.68
C SER A 92 24.96 -13.29 -3.12
N LEU A 93 25.98 -12.46 -2.89
CA LEU A 93 26.01 -11.06 -3.30
C LEU A 93 26.01 -10.95 -4.83
N ALA A 94 26.84 -11.73 -5.52
CA ALA A 94 26.89 -11.76 -6.98
C ALA A 94 25.53 -12.16 -7.58
N ALA A 95 24.90 -13.22 -7.05
CA ALA A 95 23.59 -13.67 -7.49
C ALA A 95 22.50 -12.63 -7.21
N ALA A 96 22.46 -12.09 -5.99
CA ALA A 96 21.46 -11.09 -5.60
C ALA A 96 21.61 -9.79 -6.41
N LEU A 97 22.83 -9.29 -6.63
CA LEU A 97 23.08 -8.10 -7.45
C LEU A 97 22.69 -8.32 -8.91
N THR A 98 23.05 -9.47 -9.49
CA THR A 98 22.70 -9.80 -10.88
C THR A 98 21.19 -9.92 -11.05
N LEU A 99 20.51 -10.63 -10.15
CA LEU A 99 19.07 -10.83 -10.20
C LEU A 99 18.30 -9.54 -9.92
N HIS A 100 18.72 -8.76 -8.94
CA HIS A 100 18.12 -7.47 -8.60
C HIS A 100 18.29 -6.42 -9.70
N GLY A 101 19.42 -6.42 -10.41
CA GLY A 101 19.65 -5.51 -11.53
C GLY A 101 18.96 -5.94 -12.82
N HIS A 102 18.59 -7.21 -12.95
CA HIS A 102 17.88 -7.74 -14.12
C HIS A 102 16.36 -7.55 -14.02
N TRP A 103 15.79 -7.64 -12.82
CA TRP A 103 14.37 -7.40 -12.54
C TRP A 103 14.06 -5.89 -12.48
#